data_AF-A0A2V5KYF8-F1
#
_entry.id   AF-A0A2V5KYF8-F1
#
_cell.length_a   1.000
_cell.length_b   1.000
_cell.length_c   1.000
_cell.angle_alpha   90.00
_cell.angle_beta   90.00
_cell.angle_gamma   90.00
#
_symmetry.space_group_name_H-M   'P 1'
#
loop_
_entity.id
_entity.type
_entity.pdbx_description
1 polymer ?
#
loop_
_entity_poly.entity_id
_entity_poly.type
_entity_poly.pdbx_seq_one_letter_code
_entity_poly.pdbx_strand_id
1 'polypeptide(L)'
;MCVNAGMWFERFIIIVGGLHRDFLPSSWGMFYPTWVDIWTYIGTLGIFTSLFLLFVRFLPMIAMSEVKTAVPEADAHYASPAGIQSATGRGKERSR
;
A
#
# COMPACT_ATOMS: atom_id res chain seq x y z
N MET A 1 12.42 4.21 2.79
CA MET A 1 12.94 2.84 2.61
C MET A 1 13.42 2.19 3.91
N CYS A 2 14.07 2.92 4.82
CA CYS A 2 14.75 2.30 5.97
C CYS A 2 13.85 1.68 7.03
N VAL A 3 12.59 2.11 7.17
CA VAL A 3 11.69 1.61 8.22
C VAL A 3 11.35 0.13 8.02
N ASN A 4 10.97 -0.28 6.80
CA ASN A 4 10.62 -1.67 6.52
C ASN A 4 11.82 -2.61 6.67
N ALA A 5 13.00 -2.18 6.19
CA ALA A 5 14.23 -2.91 6.38
C ALA A 5 14.62 -2.97 7.88
N GLY A 6 14.50 -1.85 8.60
CA GLY A 6 14.83 -1.75 10.02
C GLY A 6 13.96 -2.63 10.91
N MET A 7 12.64 -2.66 10.69
CA MET A 7 11.74 -3.56 11.42
C MET A 7 12.03 -5.03 11.11
N TRP A 8 12.41 -5.35 9.87
CA TRP A 8 12.81 -6.71 9.52
C TRP A 8 14.12 -7.11 10.20
N PHE A 9 15.13 -6.23 10.20
CA PHE A 9 16.39 -6.46 10.90
C PHE A 9 16.22 -6.61 12.42
N GLU A 10 15.31 -5.84 13.04
CA GLU A 10 14.96 -6.02 14.46
C GLU A 10 14.50 -7.45 14.74
N ARG A 11 13.59 -7.98 13.92
CA ARG A 11 13.10 -9.37 14.04
C ARG A 11 14.20 -10.40 13.77
N PHE A 12 15.05 -10.16 12.77
CA PHE A 12 16.18 -11.03 12.47
C PHE A 12 17.16 -11.13 13.65
N ILE A 13 17.52 -9.99 14.27
CA ILE A 13 18.46 -9.95 15.40
C ILE A 13 17.87 -10.61 16.65
N ILE A 14 16.59 -10.39 16.97
CA ILE A 14 15.94 -11.03 18.13
C ILE A 14 15.95 -12.55 17.97
N ILE A 15 15.62 -13.06 16.78
CA ILE A 15 15.53 -14.51 16.54
C ILE A 15 16.93 -15.13 16.49
N VAL A 16 17.81 -14.64 15.62
CA VAL A 16 19.14 -15.24 15.41
C VAL A 16 20.06 -14.98 16.59
N GLY A 17 20.04 -13.76 17.12
CA GLY A 17 20.82 -13.40 18.31
C GLY A 17 20.34 -14.11 19.57
N GLY A 18 19.03 -14.35 19.69
CA GLY A 18 18.45 -15.13 20.79
C GLY A 18 18.85 -16.61 20.76
N LEU A 19 18.82 -17.25 19.59
CA LEU A 19 19.14 -18.68 19.43
C LEU A 19 20.66 -18.96 19.42
N HIS A 20 21.50 -17.96 19.15
CA HIS A 20 22.94 -18.17 19.07
C HIS A 20 23.56 -18.58 20.42
N ARG A 21 22.95 -18.14 21.54
CA ARG A 21 23.43 -18.39 22.91
C ARG A 21 22.35 -19.00 23.78
N ASP A 22 22.13 -20.29 23.61
CA ASP A 22 21.24 -21.07 24.46
C ASP A 22 21.86 -21.44 25.82
N PHE A 23 21.01 -21.91 26.73
CA PHE A 23 21.37 -22.26 28.13
C PHE A 23 22.46 -23.34 28.25
N LEU A 24 22.64 -24.19 27.24
CA LEU A 24 23.70 -25.19 27.21
C LEU A 24 24.86 -24.75 26.30
N PRO A 25 26.12 -24.70 26.80
CA PRO A 25 27.28 -24.28 26.01
C PRO A 25 27.57 -25.17 24.79
N SER A 26 27.13 -26.43 24.82
CA SER A 26 27.30 -27.37 23.71
C SER A 26 26.41 -27.07 22.50
N SER A 27 25.35 -26.28 22.69
CA SER A 27 24.37 -25.97 21.64
C SER A 27 24.62 -24.62 20.97
N TRP A 28 25.74 -23.95 21.28
CA TRP A 28 26.07 -22.69 20.62
C TRP A 28 26.41 -22.94 19.14
N GLY A 29 25.53 -22.46 18.27
CA GLY A 29 25.64 -22.59 16.83
C GLY A 29 25.57 -21.22 16.16
N MET A 30 26.45 -20.98 15.18
CA MET A 30 26.37 -19.79 14.32
C MET A 30 25.36 -20.04 13.19
N PHE A 31 24.40 -19.14 13.00
CA PHE A 31 23.51 -19.20 11.85
C PHE A 31 24.18 -18.57 10.62
N TYR A 32 24.30 -19.36 9.55
CA TYR A 32 24.75 -18.89 8.24
C TYR A 32 23.61 -19.03 7.25
N PRO A 33 23.01 -17.93 6.78
CA PRO A 33 21.96 -18.00 5.79
C PRO A 33 22.52 -18.61 4.50
N THR A 34 21.83 -19.62 3.99
CA THR A 34 22.16 -20.23 2.71
C THR A 34 21.58 -19.40 1.57
N TRP A 35 22.10 -19.62 0.37
CA TRP A 35 21.55 -18.97 -0.83
C TRP A 35 20.05 -19.27 -1.00
N VAL A 36 19.60 -20.47 -0.63
CA VAL A 36 18.19 -20.88 -0.69
C VAL A 36 17.31 -20.03 0.23
N ASP A 37 17.79 -19.64 1.41
CA ASP A 37 17.04 -18.79 2.36
C ASP A 37 16.77 -17.40 1.77
N ILE A 38 17.80 -16.83 1.10
CA ILE A 38 17.71 -15.52 0.46
C ILE A 38 16.74 -15.55 -0.72
N TRP A 39 16.84 -16.58 -1.57
CA TRP A 39 15.92 -16.75 -2.70
C TRP A 39 14.49 -17.03 -2.25
N THR A 40 14.29 -17.73 -1.14
CA THR A 40 12.96 -17.94 -0.56
C THR A 40 12.38 -16.61 -0.07
N TYR A 41 13.17 -15.78 0.62
CA TYR A 41 12.74 -14.45 1.05
C TYR A 41 12.36 -13.56 -0.14
N ILE A 42 13.22 -13.45 -1.15
CA ILE A 42 12.93 -12.69 -2.38
C ILE A 42 11.72 -13.29 -3.11
N GLY A 43 11.60 -14.62 -3.14
CA GLY A 43 10.48 -15.34 -3.73
C GLY A 43 9.14 -15.00 -3.09
N THR A 44 9.08 -14.87 -1.76
CA THR A 44 7.86 -14.44 -1.07
C THR A 44 7.45 -13.00 -1.41
N LEU A 45 8.42 -12.09 -1.55
CA LEU A 45 8.16 -10.74 -2.06
C LEU A 45 7.65 -10.78 -3.50
N GLY A 46 8.26 -11.60 -4.37
CA GLY A 46 7.85 -11.79 -5.75
C GLY A 46 6.43 -12.36 -5.88
N ILE A 47 6.09 -13.40 -5.09
CA ILE A 47 4.75 -13.98 -5.06
C ILE A 47 3.73 -12.97 -4.54
N PHE A 48 4.05 -12.24 -3.46
CA PHE A 48 3.20 -11.17 -2.95
C PHE A 48 2.94 -10.10 -4.02
N THR A 49 3.99 -9.59 -4.65
CA THR A 49 3.87 -8.58 -5.71
C THR A 49 3.12 -9.13 -6.92
N SER A 50 3.36 -10.38 -7.31
CA SER A 50 2.66 -11.03 -8.42
C SER A 50 1.17 -11.16 -8.14
N LEU A 51 0.78 -11.65 -6.95
CA LEU A 51 -0.62 -11.75 -6.53
C LEU A 51 -1.27 -10.37 -6.39
N PHE A 52 -0.53 -9.37 -5.90
CA PHE A 52 -1.01 -8.00 -5.83
C PHE A 52 -1.25 -7.38 -7.21
N LEU A 53 -0.34 -7.57 -8.16
CA LEU A 53 -0.52 -7.13 -9.55
C LEU A 53 -1.70 -7.84 -10.22
N LEU A 54 -1.85 -9.14 -9.97
CA LEU A 54 -3.00 -9.93 -10.41
C LEU A 54 -4.31 -9.36 -9.83
N PHE A 55 -4.34 -9.06 -8.54
CA PHE A 55 -5.48 -8.46 -7.86
C PHE A 55 -5.88 -7.11 -8.48
N VAL A 56 -4.93 -6.19 -8.68
CA VAL A 56 -5.18 -4.89 -9.31
C VAL A 56 -5.70 -5.02 -10.75
N ARG A 57 -5.29 -6.08 -11.46
CA ARG A 57 -5.69 -6.31 -12.85
C ARG A 57 -7.11 -6.86 -13.00
N PHE A 58 -7.57 -7.70 -12.08
CA PHE A 58 -8.86 -8.41 -12.18
C PHE A 58 -9.95 -7.86 -11.26
N LEU A 59 -9.60 -7.16 -10.18
CA LEU A 59 -10.56 -6.68 -9.18
C LEU A 59 -10.48 -5.15 -9.06
N PRO A 60 -11.61 -4.46 -8.81
CA PRO A 60 -11.61 -3.03 -8.51
C PRO A 60 -10.87 -2.80 -7.18
N MET A 61 -9.80 -2.02 -7.22
CA MET A 61 -8.96 -1.70 -6.05
C MET A 61 -9.75 -0.94 -4.96
N ILE A 62 -10.80 -0.21 -5.36
CA ILE A 62 -11.57 0.66 -4.48
C ILE A 62 -12.95 0.06 -4.27
N ALA A 63 -13.39 0.01 -3.00
CA ALA A 63 -14.74 -0.38 -2.64
C ALA A 63 -15.76 0.65 -3.16
N MET A 64 -16.40 0.37 -4.28
CA MET A 64 -17.36 1.27 -4.92
C MET A 64 -18.63 1.51 -4.08
N SER A 65 -18.94 0.64 -3.11
CA SER A 65 -20.04 0.86 -2.15
C SER A 65 -19.76 2.03 -1.21
N GLU A 66 -18.53 2.13 -0.71
CA GLU A 66 -18.11 3.18 0.24
C GLU A 66 -17.87 4.52 -0.46
N VAL A 67 -17.33 4.49 -1.69
CA VAL A 67 -17.14 5.72 -2.47
C VAL A 67 -18.47 6.39 -2.79
N LYS A 68 -19.50 5.59 -3.08
CA LYS A 68 -20.83 6.10 -3.42
C LYS A 68 -21.56 6.74 -2.24
N THR A 69 -21.24 6.40 -1.00
CA THR A 69 -21.83 7.04 0.19
C THR A 69 -20.99 8.20 0.70
N ALA A 70 -19.70 8.23 0.38
CA ALA A 70 -18.78 9.30 0.78
C ALA A 70 -18.82 10.55 -0.11
N VAL A 71 -19.43 10.48 -1.31
CA VAL A 71 -19.56 11.63 -2.21
C VAL A 71 -20.69 12.58 -1.79
N PRO A 72 -20.49 13.92 -1.81
CA PRO A 72 -21.52 14.90 -1.46
C PRO A 72 -22.82 14.76 -2.28
N GLU A 73 -22.73 14.26 -3.51
CA GLU A 73 -23.85 14.00 -4.41
C GLU A 73 -24.76 12.85 -3.96
N ALA A 74 -24.34 12.06 -2.97
CA ALA A 74 -25.15 10.99 -2.37
C ALA A 74 -26.01 11.46 -1.18
N ASP A 75 -25.85 12.71 -0.74
CA ASP A 75 -26.68 13.29 0.29
C ASP A 75 -28.06 13.67 -0.29
N ALA A 76 -29.11 12.98 0.17
CA ALA A 76 -30.50 13.25 -0.24
C ALA A 76 -30.97 14.68 0.13
N HIS A 77 -30.23 15.39 0.98
CA HIS A 77 -30.49 16.77 1.40
C HIS A 77 -29.50 17.80 0.83
N TYR A 78 -28.72 17.48 -0.21
CA TYR A 78 -27.92 18.48 -0.92
C TYR A 78 -28.82 19.52 -1.61
N ALA A 79 -29.17 20.58 -0.89
CA ALA A 79 -29.81 21.75 -1.46
C ALA A 79 -28.82 22.40 -2.42
N SER A 80 -29.06 22.26 -3.74
CA SER A 80 -28.38 23.08 -4.74
C SER A 80 -28.58 24.55 -4.34
N PRO A 81 -27.53 25.31 -3.97
CA PRO A 81 -27.72 26.73 -3.71
C PRO A 81 -28.17 27.37 -5.02
N ALA A 82 -29.38 27.90 -5.01
CA ALA A 82 -29.89 28.69 -6.11
C ALA A 82 -28.98 29.91 -6.28
N GLY A 83 -28.22 29.94 -7.37
CA GLY A 83 -27.64 31.17 -7.92
C GLY A 83 -26.13 31.27 -7.87
N ILE A 84 -25.46 30.71 -8.88
CA ILE A 84 -24.40 31.42 -9.62
C ILE A 84 -24.55 31.07 -11.11
N GLN A 85 -25.52 31.69 -11.77
CA GLN A 85 -25.39 32.03 -13.19
C GLN A 85 -24.92 33.48 -13.24
N SER A 86 -23.67 33.73 -13.64
CA SER A 86 -23.27 34.89 -14.46
C SER A 86 -21.75 35.05 -14.52
N ALA A 87 -21.31 35.52 -15.70
CA ALA A 87 -19.99 36.05 -16.04
C ALA A 87 -18.96 35.07 -16.64
N THR A 88 -19.18 34.68 -17.90
CA THR A 88 -18.07 34.71 -18.87
C THR A 88 -18.57 35.12 -20.25
N GLY A 89 -17.95 36.15 -20.85
CA GLY A 89 -17.95 36.33 -22.30
C GLY A 89 -18.84 37.42 -22.94
N ARG A 90 -18.91 38.64 -22.38
CA ARG A 90 -19.27 39.82 -23.20
C ARG A 90 -18.07 40.17 -24.09
N GLY A 91 -18.08 39.78 -25.36
CA GLY A 91 -17.04 40.21 -26.27
C GLY A 91 -17.10 39.60 -27.67
N LYS A 92 -17.45 40.45 -28.64
CA LYS A 92 -17.01 40.42 -30.04
C LYS A 92 -17.89 39.66 -31.04
N GLU A 93 -19.00 40.27 -31.44
CA GLU A 93 -19.50 40.17 -32.82
C GLU A 93 -20.29 41.43 -33.23
N ARG A 94 -19.52 42.47 -33.57
CA ARG A 94 -19.90 43.48 -34.57
C ARG A 94 -18.83 43.42 -35.66
N SER A 95 -19.10 42.79 -36.79
CA SER A 95 -18.65 43.29 -38.10
C SER A 95 -19.17 42.43 -39.25
N ARG A 96 -19.90 43.11 -40.15
CA ARG A 96 -20.25 42.78 -41.54
C ARG A 96 -21.45 41.89 -41.79
#